data_AF-A0AAU6EVH5-F1
#
_entry.id   AF-A0AAU6EVH5-F1
#
_cell.length_a   1.000
_cell.length_b   1.000
_cell.length_c   1.000
_cell.angle_alpha   90.00
_cell.angle_beta   90.00
_cell.angle_gamma   90.00
#
_symmetry.space_group_name_H-M   'P 1'
#
loop_
_entity.id
_entity.type
_entity.pdbx_description
1 polymer ?
#
loop_
_entity_poly.entity_id
_entity_poly.type
_entity_poly.pdbx_seq_one_letter_code
_entity_poly.pdbx_strand_id
1 'polypeptide(L)'
;MATLWVLVFLVLLFFVGASYGSLRRLHKVRKVLRSYPWEYRESARKTAKEPAGVTVQLKPGDGQDGWTRGVVARDPLKWNRWNPEMERGAWFAGDLPLGGVIAMPGGSGFMLLSVRYRLSVDDRVALVRQRERMAQAKGAGIARNVSGGYR
;
A
#
# COMPACT_ATOMS: atom_id res chain seq x y z
N MET A 1 23.15 -36.58 12.02
CA MET A 1 23.30 -36.20 10.59
C MET A 1 21.97 -35.83 9.95
N ALA A 2 20.97 -36.71 9.90
CA ALA A 2 19.67 -36.42 9.28
C ALA A 2 18.92 -35.21 9.89
N THR A 3 18.95 -35.05 11.21
CA THR A 3 18.31 -33.92 11.93
C THR A 3 18.89 -32.55 11.58
N LEU A 4 20.21 -32.47 11.33
CA LEU A 4 20.87 -31.22 10.95
C LEU A 4 20.45 -30.79 9.54
N TRP A 5 20.36 -31.75 8.60
CA TRP A 5 19.88 -31.49 7.24
C TRP A 5 18.41 -31.08 7.20
N VAL A 6 17.56 -31.70 8.02
CA VAL A 6 16.15 -31.31 8.14
C VAL A 6 16.03 -29.87 8.67
N LEU A 7 16.81 -29.49 9.68
CA LEU A 7 16.82 -28.12 10.20
C LEU A 7 17.30 -27.11 9.15
N VAL A 8 18.38 -27.40 8.43
CA VAL A 8 18.88 -26.54 7.35
C VAL A 8 17.83 -26.38 6.25
N PHE A 9 17.16 -27.46 5.86
CA PHE A 9 16.11 -27.43 4.84
C PHE A 9 14.91 -26.58 5.27
N LEU A 10 14.44 -26.72 6.52
CA LEU A 10 13.35 -25.90 7.07
C LEU A 10 13.72 -24.42 7.14
N VAL A 11 14.95 -24.10 7.57
CA VAL A 11 15.45 -22.72 7.59
C VAL A 11 15.49 -22.15 6.17
N LEU A 12 16.00 -22.91 5.19
CA LEU A 12 16.07 -22.48 3.80
C LEU A 12 14.66 -22.22 3.22
N LEU A 13 13.70 -23.13 3.45
CA LEU A 13 12.31 -22.93 3.03
C LEU A 13 11.70 -21.67 3.65
N PHE A 14 11.96 -21.42 4.94
CA PHE A 14 11.49 -20.20 5.60
C PHE A 14 12.08 -18.93 4.96
N PHE A 15 13.38 -18.89 4.70
CA PHE A 15 14.03 -17.75 4.04
C PHE A 15 13.53 -17.54 2.61
N VAL A 16 13.34 -18.61 1.83
CA VAL A 16 12.80 -18.52 0.47
C VAL A 16 11.36 -18.00 0.49
N GLY A 17 10.53 -18.52 1.40
CA GLY A 17 9.14 -18.06 1.58
C GLY A 17 9.07 -16.58 1.97
N ALA A 18 9.89 -16.16 2.94
CA ALA A 18 9.98 -14.78 3.39
C ALA A 18 10.44 -13.83 2.27
N SER A 19 11.49 -14.20 1.55
CA SER A 19 12.03 -13.44 0.41
C SER A 19 11.02 -13.31 -0.73
N TYR A 20 10.29 -14.37 -1.05
CA TYR A 20 9.26 -14.35 -2.11
C TYR A 20 8.15 -13.34 -1.80
N GLY A 21 7.67 -13.30 -0.54
CA GLY A 21 6.66 -12.33 -0.11
C GLY A 21 7.13 -10.89 -0.23
N SER A 22 8.38 -10.60 0.15
CA SER A 22 8.98 -9.27 0.04
C SER A 22 9.22 -8.85 -1.41
N LEU A 23 9.72 -9.76 -2.27
CA LEU A 23 9.91 -9.51 -3.70
C LEU A 23 8.60 -9.19 -4.40
N ARG A 24 7.51 -9.92 -4.10
CA ARG A 24 6.19 -9.62 -4.67
C ARG A 24 5.68 -8.24 -4.26
N ARG A 25 5.90 -7.83 -3.01
CA ARG A 25 5.54 -6.49 -2.52
C ARG A 25 6.36 -5.41 -3.21
N LEU A 26 7.68 -5.61 -3.33
CA LEU A 26 8.56 -4.67 -4.03
C LEU A 26 8.21 -4.55 -5.51
N HIS A 27 7.88 -5.66 -6.19
CA HIS A 27 7.40 -5.64 -7.56
C HIS A 27 6.11 -4.82 -7.69
N LYS A 28 5.20 -4.94 -6.72
CA LYS A 28 3.98 -4.13 -6.68
C LYS A 28 4.28 -2.65 -6.49
N VAL A 29 5.20 -2.29 -5.59
CA VAL A 29 5.67 -0.90 -5.42
C VAL A 29 6.16 -0.37 -6.77
N ARG A 30 7.12 -1.06 -7.41
CA ARG A 30 7.65 -0.69 -8.73
C ARG A 30 6.55 -0.50 -9.77
N LYS A 31 5.53 -1.36 -9.78
CA LYS A 31 4.41 -1.30 -10.72
C LYS A 31 3.56 -0.04 -10.49
N VAL A 32 3.26 0.31 -9.25
CA VAL A 32 2.56 1.56 -8.90
C VAL A 32 3.36 2.78 -9.32
N LEU A 33 4.66 2.82 -8.99
CA LEU A 33 5.52 3.97 -9.31
C LEU A 33 5.76 4.20 -10.81
N ARG A 34 5.58 3.15 -11.62
CA ARG A 34 5.61 3.26 -13.09
C ARG A 34 4.31 3.82 -13.66
N SER A 35 3.20 3.62 -12.96
CA SER A 35 1.87 3.96 -13.45
C SER A 35 1.36 5.29 -12.89
N TYR A 36 1.84 5.71 -11.73
CA TYR A 36 1.40 6.92 -11.04
C TYR A 36 2.60 7.83 -10.73
N PRO A 37 2.49 9.14 -11.00
CA PRO A 37 3.51 10.10 -10.61
C PRO A 37 3.57 10.24 -9.09
N TRP A 38 4.69 10.79 -8.61
CA TRP A 38 4.82 11.18 -7.20
C TRP A 38 4.12 12.50 -6.95
N GLU A 39 3.28 12.52 -5.94
CA GLU A 39 2.56 13.68 -5.44
C GLU A 39 2.99 13.93 -3.99
N TYR A 40 3.36 15.17 -3.68
CA TYR A 40 3.64 15.55 -2.31
C TYR A 40 2.33 15.67 -1.51
N ARG A 41 2.34 15.15 -0.28
CA ARG A 41 1.27 15.27 0.70
C ARG A 41 1.80 16.01 1.92
N GLU A 42 1.06 17.02 2.36
CA GLU A 42 1.46 17.89 3.47
C GLU A 42 1.72 17.11 4.76
N SER A 43 0.87 16.13 5.03
CA SER A 43 0.98 15.32 6.23
C SER A 43 0.33 13.95 6.01
N ALA A 44 0.92 12.94 6.64
CA ALA A 44 0.32 11.63 6.80
C ALA A 44 0.27 11.31 8.28
N ARG A 45 -0.90 10.98 8.84
CA ARG A 45 -1.00 10.61 10.26
C ARG A 45 -1.33 9.15 10.42
N LYS A 46 -0.73 8.53 11.43
CA LYS A 46 -1.14 7.22 11.93
C LYS A 46 -2.38 7.37 12.82
N THR A 47 -3.40 6.55 12.57
CA THR A 47 -4.62 6.52 13.39
C THR A 47 -4.74 5.27 14.24
N ALA A 48 -4.32 4.11 13.73
CA ALA A 48 -4.43 2.84 14.46
C ALA A 48 -3.31 1.86 14.06
N LYS A 49 -3.01 0.91 14.93
CA LYS A 49 -2.16 -0.24 14.61
C LYS A 49 -3.05 -1.40 14.19
N GLU A 50 -2.72 -2.07 13.09
CA GLU A 50 -3.40 -3.28 12.64
C GLU A 50 -2.44 -4.49 12.65
N PRO A 51 -2.95 -5.73 12.79
CA PRO A 51 -2.11 -6.93 12.73
C PRO A 51 -1.26 -7.00 11.45
N ALA A 52 -1.79 -6.48 10.34
CA ALA A 52 -1.16 -6.56 9.03
C ALA A 52 -0.51 -5.25 8.57
N GLY A 53 -0.60 -4.16 9.34
CA GLY A 53 -0.23 -2.82 8.88
C GLY A 53 -0.38 -1.73 9.93
N VAL A 54 -0.34 -0.49 9.47
CA VAL A 54 -0.70 0.69 10.26
C VAL A 54 -1.78 1.43 9.48
N THR A 55 -2.89 1.76 10.12
CA THR A 55 -3.93 2.58 9.50
C THR A 55 -3.45 4.02 9.50
N VAL A 56 -3.46 4.64 8.32
CA VAL A 56 -2.97 5.99 8.09
C VAL A 56 -4.00 6.80 7.33
N GLN A 57 -4.00 8.10 7.56
CA GLN A 57 -4.76 9.08 6.78
C GLN A 57 -3.78 10.06 6.16
N LEU A 58 -4.09 10.51 4.96
CA LEU A 58 -3.29 11.49 4.23
C LEU A 58 -4.04 12.81 4.19
N LYS A 59 -3.30 13.91 4.25
CA LYS A 59 -3.82 15.23 3.93
C LYS A 59 -3.53 15.51 2.45
N PRO A 60 -4.54 15.83 1.63
CA PRO A 60 -4.34 16.26 0.25
C PRO A 60 -3.39 17.47 0.17
N GLY A 61 -2.76 17.65 -1.00
CA GLY A 61 -1.71 18.66 -1.20
C GLY A 61 -2.18 19.66 -2.24
N ASP A 62 -3.15 20.49 -1.88
CA ASP A 62 -3.81 21.47 -2.77
C ASP A 62 -4.79 22.39 -2.03
N GLY A 63 -4.62 22.62 -0.72
CA GLY A 63 -5.51 23.47 0.06
C GLY A 63 -6.91 22.88 0.30
N GLN A 64 -7.14 21.62 -0.06
CA GLN A 64 -8.33 20.89 0.37
C GLN A 64 -8.24 20.60 1.87
N ASP A 65 -9.16 21.19 2.63
CA ASP A 65 -9.28 20.90 4.06
C ASP A 65 -9.96 19.54 4.27
N GLY A 66 -9.19 18.58 4.79
CA GLY A 66 -9.72 17.30 5.21
C GLY A 66 -8.70 16.18 5.24
N TRP A 67 -8.92 15.22 6.15
CA TRP A 67 -8.18 13.97 6.15
C TRP A 67 -8.87 12.96 5.23
N THR A 68 -8.09 12.21 4.46
CA THR A 68 -8.63 11.10 3.67
C THR A 68 -9.23 10.01 4.56
N ARG A 69 -10.04 9.12 3.99
CA ARG A 69 -10.42 7.86 4.66
C ARG A 69 -9.16 7.07 5.04
N GLY A 70 -9.23 6.34 6.15
CA GLY A 70 -8.13 5.52 6.65
C GLY A 70 -7.77 4.40 5.68
N VAL A 71 -6.49 4.29 5.34
CA VAL A 71 -5.93 3.22 4.50
C VAL A 71 -4.83 2.50 5.26
N VAL A 72 -4.63 1.21 4.97
CA VAL A 72 -3.63 0.40 5.69
C VAL A 72 -2.31 0.45 4.95
N ALA A 73 -1.32 1.07 5.59
CA ALA A 73 0.07 1.10 5.17
C ALA A 73 0.81 -0.16 5.63
N ARG A 74 1.56 -0.77 4.71
CA ARG A 74 2.39 -1.95 4.97
C ARG A 74 3.78 -1.77 4.41
N ASP A 75 4.77 -1.99 5.26
CA ASP A 75 6.16 -2.06 4.83
C ASP A 75 6.37 -3.32 3.91
N PRO A 76 6.99 -3.16 2.73
CA PRO A 76 7.25 -4.25 1.80
C PRO A 76 8.36 -5.20 2.27
N LEU A 77 9.24 -4.77 3.17
CA LEU A 77 10.42 -5.50 3.64
C LEU A 77 10.32 -5.95 5.10
N LYS A 78 9.67 -5.15 5.97
CA LYS A 78 9.54 -5.42 7.42
C LYS A 78 8.09 -5.50 7.88
N TRP A 79 7.88 -5.85 9.14
CA TRP A 79 6.58 -5.76 9.81
C TRP A 79 6.42 -4.35 10.43
N ASN A 80 5.46 -3.56 9.92
CA ASN A 80 4.81 -2.41 10.56
C ASN A 80 5.69 -1.32 11.22
N ARG A 81 6.72 -0.80 10.55
CA ARG A 81 7.51 0.32 11.11
C ARG A 81 7.07 1.68 10.56
N TRP A 82 5.98 2.23 11.09
CA TRP A 82 5.62 3.64 10.85
C TRP A 82 6.75 4.56 11.31
N ASN A 83 7.15 5.52 10.47
CA ASN A 83 8.12 6.54 10.81
C ASN A 83 7.41 7.90 11.01
N PRO A 84 7.52 8.53 12.20
CA PRO A 84 6.95 9.86 12.45
C PRO A 84 7.39 10.96 11.48
N GLU A 85 8.50 10.80 10.75
CA GLU A 85 8.90 11.77 9.72
C GLU A 85 7.84 11.96 8.63
N MET A 86 7.03 10.92 8.35
CA MET A 86 5.91 11.01 7.40
C MET A 86 4.79 11.97 7.86
N GLU A 87 4.74 12.31 9.14
CA GLU A 87 3.74 13.24 9.70
C GLU A 87 4.03 14.69 9.34
N ARG A 88 5.29 15.01 8.98
CA ARG A 88 5.72 16.34 8.53
C ARG A 88 5.67 16.53 7.00
N GLY A 89 5.33 15.47 6.28
CA GLY A 89 5.34 15.44 4.83
C GLY A 89 5.57 14.03 4.32
N ALA A 90 4.90 13.67 3.23
CA ALA A 90 5.07 12.36 2.62
C ALA A 90 4.91 12.43 1.11
N TRP A 91 5.60 11.54 0.41
CA TRP A 91 5.38 11.32 -1.02
C TRP A 91 4.36 10.22 -1.22
N PHE A 92 3.38 10.45 -2.09
CA PHE A 92 2.34 9.50 -2.43
C PHE A 92 2.34 9.23 -3.94
N ALA A 93 2.16 7.98 -4.32
CA ALA A 93 1.91 7.59 -5.71
C ALA A 93 0.80 6.54 -5.73
N GLY A 94 -0.28 6.80 -6.46
CA GLY A 94 -1.40 5.87 -6.58
C GLY A 94 -2.74 6.58 -6.63
N ASP A 95 -3.76 5.89 -6.13
CA ASP A 95 -5.15 6.32 -6.17
C ASP A 95 -5.78 6.01 -4.81
N LEU A 96 -5.96 7.02 -3.96
CA LEU A 96 -6.35 6.86 -2.54
C LEU A 96 -7.55 5.90 -2.31
N PRO A 97 -8.68 6.02 -3.03
CA PRO A 97 -9.78 5.05 -2.99
C PRO A 97 -9.44 3.59 -3.35
N LEU A 98 -8.32 3.34 -4.02
CA LEU A 98 -7.88 2.03 -4.51
C LEU A 98 -6.59 1.54 -3.82
N GLY A 99 -5.76 2.44 -3.30
CA GLY A 99 -4.47 2.18 -2.68
C GLY A 99 -3.31 2.86 -3.42
N GLY A 100 -2.09 2.48 -3.09
CA GLY A 100 -0.92 3.15 -3.66
C GLY A 100 0.36 2.84 -2.90
N VAL A 101 1.30 3.77 -2.97
CA VAL A 101 2.57 3.77 -2.24
C VAL A 101 2.71 5.10 -1.53
N ILE A 102 3.16 5.06 -0.28
CA ILE A 102 3.62 6.23 0.46
C ILE A 102 5.12 6.07 0.75
N ALA A 103 5.86 7.17 0.78
CA ALA A 103 7.26 7.20 1.15
C ALA A 103 7.56 8.41 2.04
N MET A 104 8.65 8.33 2.78
CA MET A 104 9.19 9.44 3.55
C MET A 104 9.69 10.54 2.61
N PRO A 105 9.83 11.78 3.10
CA PRO A 105 10.58 12.81 2.40
C PRO A 105 11.96 12.28 1.97
N GLY A 106 12.39 12.60 0.75
CA GLY A 106 13.61 12.03 0.16
C GLY A 106 13.44 10.64 -0.47
N GLY A 107 12.21 10.10 -0.52
CA GLY A 107 11.89 8.90 -1.31
C GLY A 107 12.38 7.59 -0.71
N SER A 108 12.59 7.54 0.61
CA SER A 108 12.98 6.33 1.33
C SER A 108 11.81 5.76 2.16
N GLY A 109 11.95 4.53 2.68
CA GLY A 109 10.97 3.95 3.59
C GLY A 109 9.57 3.73 2.98
N PHE A 110 9.50 3.15 1.78
CA PHE A 110 8.24 2.90 1.08
C PHE A 110 7.28 2.02 1.89
N MET A 111 6.00 2.33 1.82
CA MET A 111 4.92 1.46 2.28
C MET A 111 3.84 1.34 1.22
N LEU A 112 3.32 0.13 1.05
CA LEU A 112 2.14 -0.13 0.24
C LEU A 112 0.89 0.28 1.01
N LEU A 113 0.08 1.14 0.40
CA LEU A 113 -1.25 1.48 0.88
C LEU A 113 -2.27 0.53 0.29
N SER A 114 -3.09 -0.04 1.17
CA SER A 114 -4.21 -0.91 0.81
C SER A 114 -5.49 -0.44 1.48
N VAL A 115 -6.53 -0.32 0.68
CA VAL A 115 -7.86 0.00 1.19
C VAL A 115 -8.45 -1.26 1.84
N ARG A 116 -9.06 -1.13 3.01
CA ARG A 116 -9.79 -2.23 3.67
C ARG A 116 -11.27 -1.95 3.88
N TYR A 117 -11.68 -0.68 3.76
CA TYR A 117 -13.07 -0.31 3.86
C TYR A 117 -13.84 -0.65 2.58
N ARG A 118 -15.16 -0.87 2.74
CA ARG A 118 -16.07 -1.02 1.60
C ARG A 118 -16.40 0.38 1.07
N LEU A 119 -16.07 0.65 -0.18
CA LEU A 119 -16.60 1.82 -0.89
C LEU A 119 -18.14 1.73 -0.93
N SER A 120 -18.83 2.88 -0.84
CA SER A 120 -20.29 2.94 -1.02
C SER A 120 -20.67 2.45 -2.43
N VAL A 121 -21.95 2.11 -2.64
CA VAL A 121 -22.42 1.71 -3.98
C VAL A 121 -22.17 2.84 -4.97
N ASP A 122 -22.48 4.09 -4.60
CA ASP A 122 -22.29 5.25 -5.46
C ASP A 122 -20.81 5.51 -5.78
N ASP A 123 -19.92 5.46 -4.77
CA ASP A 123 -18.47 5.61 -4.96
C ASP A 123 -17.94 4.54 -5.93
N ARG A 124 -18.43 3.29 -5.81
CA ARG A 124 -18.05 2.19 -6.70
C ARG A 124 -18.54 2.42 -8.12
N VAL A 125 -19.81 2.78 -8.30
CA VAL A 125 -20.40 3.05 -9.61
C VAL A 125 -19.65 4.19 -10.29
N ALA A 126 -19.35 5.28 -9.57
CA ALA A 126 -18.57 6.39 -10.07
C ALA A 126 -17.16 5.96 -10.52
N LEU A 127 -16.45 5.15 -9.72
CA LEU A 127 -15.12 4.62 -10.07
C LEU A 127 -15.17 3.71 -11.29
N VAL A 128 -16.15 2.80 -11.38
CA VAL A 128 -16.29 1.87 -12.52
C VAL A 128 -16.60 2.62 -13.83
N ARG A 129 -17.33 3.73 -13.76
CA ARG A 129 -17.57 4.60 -14.93
C ARG A 129 -16.27 5.21 -15.44
N GLN A 130 -15.29 5.46 -14.58
CA GLN A 130 -13.94 5.93 -14.95
C GLN A 130 -13.06 4.76 -15.42
N ARG A 131 -13.39 4.21 -16.59
CA ARG A 131 -12.73 3.01 -17.15
C ARG A 131 -11.21 3.12 -17.24
N GLU A 132 -10.69 4.27 -17.66
CA GLU A 132 -9.25 4.50 -17.79
C GLU A 132 -8.53 4.46 -16.44
N ARG A 133 -9.07 5.15 -15.43
CA ARG A 133 -8.58 5.14 -14.06
C ARG A 133 -8.56 3.72 -13.48
N MET A 134 -9.61 2.95 -13.74
CA MET A 134 -9.70 1.55 -13.32
C MET A 134 -8.72 0.65 -14.06
N ALA A 135 -8.51 0.87 -15.37
CA ALA A 135 -7.53 0.14 -16.16
C ALA A 135 -6.10 0.42 -15.67
N GLN A 136 -5.78 1.68 -15.37
CA GLN A 136 -4.50 2.09 -14.76
C GLN A 136 -4.32 1.44 -13.38
N ALA A 137 -5.33 1.49 -12.51
CA ALA A 137 -5.29 0.89 -11.17
C ALA A 137 -5.15 -0.64 -11.21
N LYS A 138 -5.79 -1.30 -12.18
CA LYS A 138 -5.62 -2.75 -12.45
C LYS A 138 -4.20 -3.02 -12.98
N GLY A 139 -3.76 -2.19 -13.92
CA GLY A 139 -2.40 -2.15 -14.47
C GLY A 139 -1.32 -1.85 -13.44
N ALA A 140 -1.66 -1.27 -12.28
CA ALA A 140 -0.78 -1.06 -11.12
C ALA A 140 -0.95 -2.13 -10.02
N GLY A 141 -1.99 -2.97 -10.12
CA GLY A 141 -2.31 -4.01 -9.14
C GLY A 141 -2.97 -3.51 -7.85
N ILE A 142 -3.56 -2.31 -7.84
CA ILE A 142 -4.23 -1.70 -6.68
C ILE A 142 -5.77 -1.81 -6.74
N ALA A 143 -6.37 -2.12 -7.89
CA ALA A 143 -7.84 -2.21 -8.06
C ALA A 143 -8.56 -3.39 -7.34
N ARG A 144 -7.89 -4.16 -6.48
CA ARG A 144 -8.42 -5.43 -5.93
C ARG A 144 -9.73 -5.30 -5.14
N ASN A 145 -9.95 -4.16 -4.49
CA ASN A 145 -11.11 -3.96 -3.61
C ASN A 145 -12.40 -3.56 -4.33
N VAL A 146 -12.32 -3.28 -5.63
CA VAL A 146 -13.50 -2.96 -6.46
C VAL A 146 -14.07 -4.23 -7.11
N SER A 147 -13.23 -5.23 -7.36
CA SER A 147 -13.61 -6.50 -8.00
C SER A 147 -14.23 -7.55 -7.05
N GLY A 148 -14.16 -7.37 -5.73
CA GLY A 148 -14.56 -8.38 -4.73
C GLY A 148 -16.07 -8.49 -4.45
N GLY A 149 -16.94 -8.10 -5.38
CA GLY A 149 -18.40 -8.06 -5.19
C GLY A 149 -19.19 -9.18 -5.87
N TYR A 150 -18.53 -10.07 -6.61
CA TYR A 150 -19.17 -11.24 -7.24
C TYR A 150 -18.52 -12.52 -6.70
N ARG A 151 -18.96 -12.95 -5.52
CA ARG A 151 -18.98 -14.35 -5.10
C ARG A 151 -20.17 -14.52 -4.16
#